data_AF-A0A975A7K4-F1
#
_entry.id   AF-A0A975A7K4-F1
#
_cell.length_a   1.000
_cell.length_b   1.000
_cell.length_c   1.000
_cell.angle_alpha   90.00
_cell.angle_beta   90.00
_cell.angle_gamma   90.00
#
_symmetry.space_group_name_H-M   'P 1'
#
loop_
_entity.id
_entity.type
_entity.pdbx_description
1 polymer ?
#
loop_
_entity_poly.entity_id
_entity_poly.type
_entity_poly.pdbx_seq_one_letter_code
_entity_poly.pdbx_strand_id
1 'polypeptide(L)'
;MYKKIQNGFKRLADGAIIPDDADNKDYQEVLEWIEDGNTPQPADPPAQPGTAHQQAEAALQAEIDELNAKYPGLSLSIADGYAGALGKLLAAEVTKEECNYLNTLYQVYNSVQ
;
A
#
# COMPACT_ATOMS: atom_id res chain seq x y z
N MET A 1 15.64 9.53 24.60
CA MET A 1 14.30 9.79 24.03
C MET A 1 13.90 8.65 23.12
N TYR A 2 12.65 8.22 23.23
CA TYR A 2 12.14 7.03 22.55
C TYR A 2 10.83 7.33 21.81
N LYS A 3 10.53 6.50 20.81
CA LYS A 3 9.25 6.50 20.10
C LYS A 3 8.61 5.12 20.22
N LYS A 4 7.33 5.06 20.56
CA LYS A 4 6.58 3.80 20.58
C LYS A 4 6.45 3.26 19.16
N ILE A 5 6.59 1.95 18.98
CA ILE A 5 6.30 1.25 17.72
C ILE A 5 5.37 0.07 18.03
N GLN A 6 4.96 -0.67 17.02
CA GLN A 6 3.97 -1.74 17.18
C GLN A 6 4.38 -2.79 18.21
N ASN A 7 5.65 -3.21 18.22
CA ASN A 7 6.19 -4.26 19.11
C ASN A 7 7.42 -3.77 19.90
N GLY A 8 7.31 -2.59 20.53
CA GLY A 8 8.39 -2.05 21.37
C GLY A 8 8.66 -0.56 21.14
N PHE A 9 9.94 -0.19 21.12
CA PHE A 9 10.39 1.20 21.04
C PHE A 9 11.48 1.39 19.99
N LYS A 10 11.56 2.61 19.45
CA LYS A 10 12.71 3.09 18.68
C LYS A 10 13.47 4.12 19.51
N ARG A 11 14.75 3.90 19.74
CA ARG A 11 15.65 4.90 20.35
C ARG A 11 15.96 5.97 19.30
N LEU A 12 15.68 7.23 19.62
CA LEU A 12 15.80 8.32 18.65
C LEU A 12 17.25 8.81 18.45
N ALA A 13 18.15 8.49 19.38
CA ALA A 13 19.55 8.93 19.33
C ALA A 13 20.36 8.22 18.23
N ASP A 14 20.13 6.93 18.05
CA ASP A 14 20.86 6.04 17.13
C ASP A 14 19.94 5.30 16.15
N GLY A 15 18.62 5.39 16.34
CA GLY A 15 17.63 4.72 15.51
C GLY A 15 17.41 3.24 15.84
N ALA A 16 18.00 2.73 16.92
CA ALA A 16 17.88 1.32 17.30
C ALA A 16 16.43 0.92 17.58
N ILE A 17 16.04 -0.27 17.13
CA ILE A 17 14.74 -0.88 17.44
C ILE A 17 14.92 -1.78 18.65
N ILE A 18 14.13 -1.50 19.69
CA ILE A 18 14.15 -2.16 20.99
C ILE A 18 12.85 -2.97 21.10
N PRO A 19 12.91 -4.30 20.95
CA PRO A 19 11.78 -5.19 21.21
C PRO A 19 11.25 -5.04 22.64
N ASP A 20 9.96 -5.28 22.84
CA ASP A 20 9.30 -5.36 24.14
C ASP A 20 9.59 -6.67 24.88
N ASP A 21 10.87 -6.96 25.05
CA ASP A 21 11.37 -8.17 25.72
C ASP A 21 11.96 -7.80 27.10
N ALA A 22 11.47 -8.45 28.15
CA ALA A 22 11.93 -8.22 29.52
C ALA A 22 13.42 -8.58 29.72
N ASP A 23 13.97 -9.50 28.92
CA ASP A 23 15.39 -9.87 28.99
C ASP A 23 16.28 -8.90 28.18
N ASN A 24 15.68 -7.95 27.44
CA ASN A 24 16.43 -6.94 26.70
C ASN A 24 16.82 -5.76 27.62
N LYS A 25 18.13 -5.54 27.76
CA LYS A 25 18.69 -4.42 28.54
C LYS A 25 18.22 -3.06 28.05
N ASP A 26 18.16 -2.86 26.73
CA ASP A 26 17.68 -1.60 26.16
C ASP A 26 16.20 -1.36 26.48
N TYR A 27 15.40 -2.42 26.66
CA TYR A 27 14.00 -2.30 27.06
C TYR A 27 13.87 -1.89 28.53
N GLN A 28 14.69 -2.46 29.42
CA GLN A 28 14.76 -2.04 30.83
C GLN A 28 15.15 -0.55 30.96
N GLU A 29 16.11 -0.07 30.16
CA GLU A 29 16.47 1.35 30.10
C GLU A 29 15.30 2.25 29.66
N VAL A 30 14.43 1.77 28.75
CA VAL A 30 13.21 2.50 28.35
C VAL A 30 12.24 2.59 29.53
N LEU A 31 12.08 1.52 30.30
CA LEU A 31 11.19 1.48 31.47
C LEU A 31 11.65 2.43 32.57
N GLU A 32 12.93 2.39 32.94
CA GLU A 32 13.52 3.33 33.92
C GLU A 32 13.31 4.79 33.47
N TRP A 33 13.53 5.08 32.19
CA TRP A 33 13.29 6.41 31.63
C TRP A 33 11.83 6.86 31.72
N ILE A 34 10.86 5.94 31.56
CA ILE A 34 9.43 6.23 31.74
C ILE A 34 9.09 6.43 33.23
N GLU A 35 9.68 5.64 34.13
CA GLU A 35 9.49 5.76 35.59
C GLU A 35 10.02 7.08 36.13
N ASP A 36 11.08 7.63 35.54
CA ASP A 36 11.59 8.98 35.79
C ASP A 36 10.62 10.11 35.31
N GLY A 37 9.45 9.74 34.77
CA GLY A 37 8.39 10.67 34.37
C GLY A 37 8.49 11.14 32.92
N ASN A 38 9.33 10.51 32.09
CA ASN A 38 9.39 10.86 30.68
C ASN A 38 8.30 10.16 29.86
N THR A 39 7.90 10.77 28.74
CA THR A 39 6.88 10.22 27.85
C THR A 39 7.46 9.93 26.46
N PRO A 40 7.38 8.69 25.94
CA PRO A 40 7.84 8.38 24.59
C PRO A 40 6.92 9.04 23.56
N GLN A 41 7.47 9.34 22.38
CA GLN A 41 6.65 9.81 21.26
C GLN A 41 5.63 8.71 20.86
N PRO A 42 4.42 9.10 20.43
CA PRO A 42 3.44 8.15 19.95
C PRO A 42 3.96 7.39 18.73
N ALA A 43 3.45 6.17 18.53
CA ALA A 43 3.71 5.42 17.32
C ALA A 43 3.17 6.17 16.09
N ASP A 44 3.85 6.00 14.96
CA ASP A 44 3.26 6.42 13.69
C ASP A 44 1.94 5.66 13.49
N PRO A 45 0.93 6.31 12.90
CA PRO A 45 -0.25 5.57 12.47
C PRO A 45 0.21 4.43 11.56
N PRO A 46 -0.38 3.22 11.67
CA PRO A 46 -0.03 2.14 10.77
C PRO A 46 -0.18 2.64 9.34
N ALA A 47 0.82 2.39 8.49
CA ALA A 47 0.71 2.63 7.06
C ALA A 47 -0.49 1.78 6.59
N GLN A 48 -1.63 2.43 6.35
CA GLN A 48 -2.88 1.71 6.08
C GLN A 48 -2.73 0.98 4.73
N PRO A 49 -2.81 -0.36 4.70
CA PRO A 49 -2.78 -1.13 3.44
C PRO A 49 -3.87 -0.67 2.45
N GLY A 50 -4.96 -0.08 2.97
CA GLY A 50 -6.08 0.42 2.19
C GLY A 50 -5.76 1.60 1.27
N THR A 51 -4.81 2.50 1.59
CA THR A 51 -4.62 3.69 0.74
C THR A 51 -3.99 3.34 -0.60
N ALA A 52 -2.99 2.44 -0.62
CA ALA A 52 -2.33 2.04 -1.86
C ALA A 52 -3.24 1.20 -2.75
N HIS A 53 -3.97 0.25 -2.15
CA HIS A 53 -4.93 -0.59 -2.86
C HIS A 53 -6.10 0.23 -3.42
N GLN A 54 -6.72 1.10 -2.60
CA GLN A 54 -7.83 1.96 -3.03
C GLN A 54 -7.40 2.96 -4.11
N GLN A 55 -6.18 3.50 -4.02
CA GLN A 55 -5.64 4.37 -5.06
C GLN A 55 -5.40 3.62 -6.37
N ALA A 56 -4.88 2.38 -6.30
CA ALA A 56 -4.71 1.53 -7.47
C ALA A 56 -6.06 1.12 -8.10
N GLU A 57 -7.05 0.79 -7.27
CA GLU A 57 -8.42 0.47 -7.71
C GLU A 57 -9.09 1.68 -8.38
N ALA A 58 -9.00 2.86 -7.76
CA ALA A 58 -9.56 4.09 -8.32
C ALA A 58 -8.88 4.50 -9.63
N ALA A 59 -7.56 4.35 -9.73
CA ALA A 59 -6.83 4.63 -10.96
C ALA A 59 -7.21 3.64 -12.08
N LEU A 60 -7.36 2.35 -11.77
CA LEU A 60 -7.79 1.35 -12.73
C LEU A 60 -9.24 1.58 -13.19
N GLN A 61 -10.13 1.95 -12.27
CA GLN A 61 -11.52 2.26 -12.60
C GLN A 61 -11.62 3.47 -13.54
N ALA A 62 -10.87 4.54 -13.28
CA ALA A 62 -10.86 5.74 -14.12
C ALA A 62 -10.38 5.44 -15.55
N GLU A 63 -9.32 4.65 -15.70
CA GLU A 63 -8.83 4.24 -17.02
C GLU A 63 -9.85 3.37 -17.77
N ILE A 64 -10.51 2.44 -17.07
CA ILE A 64 -11.58 1.62 -17.64
C ILE A 64 -12.75 2.51 -18.10
N ASP A 65 -13.12 3.52 -17.32
CA ASP A 65 -14.19 4.46 -17.67
C ASP A 65 -13.83 5.30 -18.91
N GLU A 66 -12.57 5.78 -19.01
CA GLU A 66 -12.08 6.49 -20.19
C GLU A 66 -12.10 5.60 -21.44
N LEU A 67 -11.69 4.34 -21.32
CA LEU A 67 -11.70 3.39 -22.44
C LEU A 67 -13.12 2.97 -22.83
N ASN A 68 -14.03 2.82 -21.87
CA ASN A 68 -15.44 2.59 -22.16
C ASN A 68 -16.09 3.81 -22.83
N ALA A 69 -15.70 5.05 -22.45
CA ALA A 69 -16.17 6.26 -23.09
C ALA A 69 -15.63 6.39 -24.53
N LYS A 70 -14.36 6.03 -24.75
CA LYS A 70 -13.69 6.05 -26.06
C LYS A 70 -14.16 4.93 -26.98
N TYR A 71 -14.46 3.76 -26.41
CA TYR A 71 -14.86 2.55 -27.12
C TYR A 71 -16.12 1.93 -26.46
N PRO A 72 -17.32 2.52 -26.65
CA PRO A 72 -18.54 2.09 -25.97
C PRO A 72 -18.99 0.66 -26.29
N GLY A 73 -18.42 0.02 -27.31
CA GLY A 73 -18.67 -1.38 -27.66
C GLY A 73 -17.88 -2.42 -26.85
N LEU A 74 -16.89 -2.02 -26.04
CA LEU A 74 -16.04 -2.97 -25.29
C LEU A 74 -16.68 -3.49 -24.00
N SER A 75 -17.35 -2.61 -23.24
CA SER A 75 -17.89 -2.88 -21.90
C SER A 75 -16.87 -3.62 -21.01
N LEU A 76 -15.82 -2.90 -20.61
CA LEU A 76 -14.79 -3.36 -19.68
C LEU A 76 -15.27 -3.16 -18.24
N SER A 77 -14.93 -4.11 -17.36
CA SER A 77 -15.05 -3.95 -15.91
C SER A 77 -13.83 -4.51 -15.18
N ILE A 78 -13.60 -4.06 -13.94
CA ILE A 78 -12.57 -4.63 -13.05
C ILE A 78 -12.83 -6.12 -12.77
N ALA A 79 -14.11 -6.56 -12.83
CA ALA A 79 -14.52 -7.94 -12.58
C ALA A 79 -14.22 -8.90 -13.74
N ASP A 80 -14.00 -8.40 -14.97
CA ASP A 80 -13.62 -9.25 -16.12
C ASP A 80 -12.21 -9.85 -15.95
N GLY A 81 -11.42 -9.30 -15.03
CA GLY A 81 -10.04 -9.68 -14.78
C GLY A 81 -9.11 -9.35 -15.95
N TYR A 82 -7.82 -9.51 -15.70
CA TYR A 82 -6.74 -9.14 -16.62
C TYR A 82 -6.89 -9.75 -18.03
N ALA A 83 -7.20 -11.06 -18.11
CA ALA A 83 -7.30 -11.77 -19.38
C ALA A 83 -8.57 -11.40 -20.18
N GLY A 84 -9.68 -11.10 -19.49
CA GLY A 84 -10.94 -10.70 -20.13
C GLY A 84 -10.86 -9.31 -20.74
N ALA A 85 -10.27 -8.35 -20.01
CA ALA A 85 -10.06 -7.00 -20.49
C ALA A 85 -9.10 -6.95 -21.69
N LEU A 86 -7.96 -7.62 -21.60
CA LEU A 86 -6.95 -7.63 -22.66
C LEU A 86 -7.47 -8.27 -23.96
N GLY A 87 -8.28 -9.33 -23.86
CA GLY A 87 -8.89 -9.99 -25.00
C GLY A 87 -9.88 -9.10 -25.75
N LYS A 88 -10.70 -8.31 -25.04
CA LYS A 88 -11.65 -7.35 -25.61
C LYS A 88 -10.94 -6.16 -26.29
N LEU A 89 -9.84 -5.68 -25.70
CA LEU A 89 -9.04 -4.57 -26.25
C LEU A 89 -8.30 -4.97 -27.53
N LEU A 90 -7.69 -6.16 -27.53
CA LEU A 90 -7.00 -6.68 -28.71
C LEU A 90 -7.98 -6.95 -29.88
N ALA A 91 -9.22 -7.37 -29.57
CA ALA A 91 -10.28 -7.61 -30.55
C ALA A 91 -10.87 -6.32 -31.15
N ALA A 92 -10.68 -5.17 -30.49
CA ALA A 92 -11.29 -3.89 -30.86
C ALA A 92 -10.32 -2.90 -31.51
N GLU A 93 -9.16 -3.38 -31.98
CA GLU A 93 -8.11 -2.57 -32.63
C GLU A 93 -7.60 -1.39 -31.77
N VAL A 94 -7.69 -1.53 -30.44
CA VAL A 94 -7.15 -0.55 -29.48
C VAL A 94 -5.63 -0.53 -29.60
N THR A 95 -5.00 0.64 -29.41
CA THR A 95 -3.56 0.75 -29.66
C THR A 95 -2.76 -0.14 -28.70
N LYS A 96 -1.61 -0.62 -29.18
CA LYS A 96 -0.70 -1.46 -28.40
C LYS A 96 -0.23 -0.77 -27.11
N GLU A 97 -0.14 0.56 -27.14
CA GLU A 97 0.28 1.39 -25.99
C GLU A 97 -0.80 1.41 -24.90
N GLU A 98 -2.06 1.62 -25.26
CA GLU A 98 -3.21 1.58 -24.35
C GLU A 98 -3.39 0.18 -23.74
N CYS A 99 -3.19 -0.89 -24.52
CA CYS A 99 -3.21 -2.27 -24.01
C CYS A 99 -2.09 -2.54 -22.99
N ASN A 100 -0.89 -2.02 -23.24
CA ASN A 100 0.26 -2.18 -22.35
C ASN A 100 0.09 -1.39 -21.04
N TYR A 101 -0.51 -0.20 -21.14
CA TYR A 101 -0.76 0.66 -19.99
C TYR A 101 -1.78 0.02 -19.03
N LEU A 102 -2.92 -0.46 -19.55
CA LEU A 102 -3.89 -1.21 -18.76
C LEU A 102 -3.32 -2.49 -18.15
N ASN A 103 -2.48 -3.22 -18.89
CA ASN A 103 -1.79 -4.40 -18.35
C ASN A 103 -0.95 -4.01 -17.14
N THR A 104 -0.19 -2.93 -17.23
CA THR A 104 0.63 -2.43 -16.13
C THR A 104 -0.22 -2.10 -14.90
N LEU A 105 -1.35 -1.40 -15.08
CA LEU A 105 -2.26 -1.07 -13.98
C LEU A 105 -2.88 -2.32 -13.33
N TYR A 106 -3.29 -3.31 -14.13
CA TYR A 106 -3.80 -4.59 -13.62
C TYR A 106 -2.76 -5.38 -12.80
N GLN A 107 -1.50 -5.40 -13.25
CA GLN A 107 -0.42 -6.05 -12.51
C GLN A 107 -0.16 -5.34 -11.17
N VAL A 108 -0.17 -4.00 -11.16
CA VAL A 108 -0.03 -3.21 -9.94
C VAL A 108 -1.17 -3.50 -8.96
N TYR A 109 -2.43 -3.48 -9.42
CA TYR A 109 -3.61 -3.79 -8.60
C TYR A 109 -3.52 -5.18 -7.95
N ASN A 110 -3.10 -6.21 -8.68
CA ASN A 110 -2.96 -7.57 -8.15
C ASN A 110 -1.75 -7.73 -7.20
N SER A 111 -0.74 -6.86 -7.29
CA SER A 111 0.46 -6.92 -6.44
C SER A 111 0.28 -6.27 -5.07
N VAL A 112 -0.78 -5.48 -4.89
CA VAL A 112 -1.10 -4.75 -3.64
C VAL A 112 -2.30 -5.33 -2.89
N GLN A 113 -2.85 -6.46 -3.35
CA GLN A 113 -3.85 -7.29 -2.67
C GLN A 113 -3.17 -8.27 -1.70
#